data_AF-A0A4U7EUG4-F1
#
_entry.id   AF-A0A4U7EUG4-F1
#
_cell.length_a   1.000
_cell.length_b   1.000
_cell.length_c   1.000
_cell.angle_alpha   90.00
_cell.angle_beta   90.00
_cell.angle_gamma   90.00
#
_symmetry.space_group_name_H-M   'P 1'
#
loop_
_entity.id
_entity.type
_entity.pdbx_description
1 polymer ?
#
loop_
_entity_poly.entity_id
_entity_poly.type
_entity_poly.pdbx_seq_one_letter_code
_entity_poly.pdbx_strand_id
1 'polypeptide(L)'
;MSLRGDGPIEELAIPSGTTVEEHDVVVDGDVLVGGQSTVELGVRGRNVAIGERVRVANDIEAEGDCRLDTWCSVDGNVLVGEDAYLGERVTVTGRLMVSGDLDIGDDVTIEEGFEANGWIVIRNPVPTIVFYFIVLSQLLRVGETDAADELAEALADGDDVRDPLLIPRSAEISDDAWRVSTPATVGDDCRLHGNLRAASIRVGERNEVFGSLRAREDVTVGAETIIHGDVTTRGGTVTVEAGARVLGDVSAGDLVVYDGAEIQGTLRARGEMKLIQATEDEGETDEAGEAGAGEAGESNEANAGQSDEPGDEEADDTDAENGETSKNGETDESGADAGREPDDDDHESDTDADFDDDADAEATPTVKADAGSTTDGTGPEDAS
;
A
#
# COMPACT_ATOMS: atom_id res chain seq x y z
N MET A 1 -14.81 -29.04 -1.25
CA MET A 1 -14.46 -27.75 -1.89
C MET A 1 -14.05 -26.84 -0.76
N SER A 2 -12.80 -26.36 -0.76
CA SER A 2 -12.26 -25.59 0.36
C SER A 2 -12.69 -24.13 0.23
N LEU A 3 -13.20 -23.54 1.31
CA LEU A 3 -13.50 -22.11 1.38
C LEU A 3 -12.19 -21.36 1.72
N ARG A 4 -11.28 -21.31 0.74
CA ARG A 4 -10.06 -20.49 0.73
C ARG A 4 -10.18 -19.59 -0.51
N GLY A 5 -10.39 -18.29 -0.31
CA GLY A 5 -10.71 -17.33 -1.37
C GLY A 5 -12.21 -17.01 -1.39
N ASP A 6 -12.54 -15.82 -0.88
CA ASP A 6 -13.80 -15.03 -0.95
C ASP A 6 -13.75 -13.90 0.13
N GLY A 7 -12.57 -13.32 0.37
CA GLY A 7 -12.36 -12.19 1.28
C GLY A 7 -12.21 -10.88 0.51
N PRO A 8 -12.60 -9.71 1.06
CA PRO A 8 -12.60 -8.45 0.30
C PRO A 8 -11.21 -7.86 -0.01
N ILE A 9 -10.11 -8.54 0.33
CA ILE A 9 -8.73 -8.07 0.11
C ILE A 9 -7.84 -9.27 -0.30
N GLU A 10 -7.91 -9.65 -1.58
CA GLU A 10 -7.19 -10.83 -2.14
C GLU A 10 -5.95 -10.46 -2.97
N GLU A 11 -5.62 -9.19 -3.10
CA GLU A 11 -4.38 -8.70 -3.71
C GLU A 11 -3.82 -7.48 -2.96
N LEU A 12 -2.55 -7.16 -3.24
CA LEU A 12 -1.95 -5.89 -2.88
C LEU A 12 -2.29 -4.88 -3.97
N ALA A 13 -3.05 -3.84 -3.66
CA ALA A 13 -3.31 -2.74 -4.58
C ALA A 13 -2.76 -1.44 -3.98
N ILE A 14 -1.74 -0.88 -4.63
CA ILE A 14 -1.13 0.40 -4.28
C ILE A 14 -1.70 1.45 -5.25
N PRO A 15 -2.52 2.40 -4.80
CA PRO A 15 -3.19 3.36 -5.68
C PRO A 15 -2.22 4.42 -6.20
N SER A 16 -2.59 5.05 -7.31
CA SER A 16 -1.76 6.06 -7.98
C SER A 16 -1.38 7.22 -7.05
N GLY A 17 -0.16 7.74 -7.18
CA GLY A 17 0.39 8.80 -6.34
C GLY A 17 0.87 8.37 -4.95
N THR A 18 0.74 7.08 -4.57
CA THR A 18 1.26 6.59 -3.28
C THR A 18 2.75 6.86 -3.15
N THR A 19 3.14 7.45 -2.02
CA THR A 19 4.54 7.75 -1.71
C THR A 19 4.96 7.03 -0.43
N VAL A 20 6.08 6.31 -0.51
CA VAL A 20 6.78 5.79 0.68
C VAL A 20 7.84 6.81 1.07
N GLU A 21 7.66 7.44 2.22
CA GLU A 21 8.64 8.29 2.88
C GLU A 21 9.57 7.44 3.79
N GLU A 22 10.51 8.07 4.50
CA GLU A 22 11.54 7.35 5.28
C GLU A 22 10.96 6.39 6.34
N HIS A 23 9.78 6.71 6.87
CA HIS A 23 9.11 5.91 7.90
C HIS A 23 7.66 5.56 7.58
N ASP A 24 7.02 6.23 6.60
CA ASP A 24 5.56 6.23 6.43
C ASP A 24 5.13 5.88 5.00
N VAL A 25 4.04 5.14 4.86
CA VAL A 25 3.30 5.03 3.60
C VAL A 25 2.22 6.11 3.57
N VAL A 26 2.32 7.03 2.61
CA VAL A 26 1.41 8.16 2.43
C VAL A 26 0.50 7.91 1.23
N VAL A 27 -0.81 7.99 1.46
CA VAL A 27 -1.87 7.69 0.49
C VAL A 27 -2.97 8.75 0.56
N ASP A 28 -3.38 9.33 -0.58
CA ASP A 28 -4.49 10.31 -0.63
C ASP A 28 -5.86 9.68 -0.28
N GLY A 29 -5.99 8.37 -0.52
CA GLY A 29 -7.21 7.58 -0.29
C GLY A 29 -7.25 6.86 1.06
N ASP A 30 -8.16 5.90 1.17
CA ASP A 30 -8.29 5.07 2.37
C ASP A 30 -7.25 3.95 2.41
N VAL A 31 -6.87 3.49 3.60
CA VAL A 31 -5.93 2.38 3.79
C VAL A 31 -6.62 1.20 4.48
N LEU A 32 -6.69 0.06 3.81
CA LEU A 32 -7.31 -1.17 4.31
C LEU A 32 -6.24 -2.26 4.49
N VAL A 33 -5.94 -2.62 5.74
CA VAL A 33 -4.94 -3.65 6.06
C VAL A 33 -5.61 -4.96 6.47
N GLY A 34 -5.39 -6.01 5.68
CA GLY A 34 -5.88 -7.35 5.92
C GLY A 34 -5.31 -7.95 7.21
N GLY A 35 -6.14 -8.69 7.94
CA GLY A 35 -5.77 -9.31 9.21
C GLY A 35 -4.56 -10.25 9.13
N GLN A 36 -3.83 -10.34 10.24
CA GLN A 36 -2.59 -11.12 10.44
C GLN A 36 -1.35 -10.61 9.68
N SER A 37 -1.37 -9.38 9.19
CA SER A 37 -0.23 -8.73 8.54
C SER A 37 0.68 -8.00 9.53
N THR A 38 1.92 -7.73 9.11
CA THR A 38 2.86 -6.85 9.82
C THR A 38 3.20 -5.68 8.91
N VAL A 39 3.06 -4.45 9.41
CA VAL A 39 3.44 -3.21 8.73
C VAL A 39 4.50 -2.54 9.61
N GLU A 40 5.74 -2.50 9.15
CA GLU A 40 6.85 -1.88 9.87
C GLU A 40 6.92 -0.36 9.61
N LEU A 41 6.34 0.09 8.49
CA LEU A 41 6.12 1.50 8.19
C LEU A 41 4.93 2.05 8.99
N GLY A 42 4.91 3.37 9.21
CA GLY A 42 3.73 4.10 9.63
C GLY A 42 2.72 4.22 8.49
N VAL A 43 1.48 4.55 8.83
CA VAL A 43 0.35 4.53 7.89
C VAL A 43 -0.35 5.88 7.92
N ARG A 44 -0.27 6.62 6.82
CA ARG A 44 -0.95 7.90 6.61
C ARG A 44 -1.97 7.80 5.48
N GLY A 45 -3.22 8.14 5.75
CA GLY A 45 -4.25 8.27 4.71
C GLY A 45 -5.56 8.87 5.20
N ARG A 46 -6.58 8.88 4.34
CA ARG A 46 -7.89 9.46 4.64
C ARG A 46 -8.59 8.71 5.77
N ASN A 47 -9.13 7.53 5.50
CA ASN A 47 -9.61 6.62 6.55
C ASN A 47 -8.66 5.42 6.66
N VAL A 48 -8.38 4.95 7.88
CA VAL A 48 -7.48 3.80 8.11
C VAL A 48 -8.24 2.67 8.81
N ALA A 49 -8.34 1.51 8.16
CA ALA A 49 -8.98 0.32 8.73
C ALA A 49 -7.99 -0.86 8.80
N ILE A 50 -7.63 -1.24 10.01
CA ILE A 50 -6.67 -2.29 10.33
C ILE A 50 -7.41 -3.54 10.83
N GLY A 51 -7.31 -4.64 10.09
CA GLY A 51 -8.00 -5.90 10.39
C GLY A 51 -7.34 -6.73 11.51
N GLU A 52 -8.03 -7.78 11.97
CA GLU A 52 -7.64 -8.57 13.16
C GLU A 52 -6.16 -8.99 13.21
N ARG A 53 -5.51 -8.85 14.37
CA ARG A 53 -4.13 -9.32 14.65
C ARG A 53 -3.06 -8.72 13.75
N VAL A 54 -3.25 -7.51 13.23
CA VAL A 54 -2.18 -6.77 12.56
C VAL A 54 -1.25 -6.15 13.60
N ARG A 55 0.04 -6.03 13.24
CA ARG A 55 1.00 -5.18 13.97
C ARG A 55 1.42 -4.02 13.08
N VAL A 56 1.39 -2.82 13.63
CA VAL A 56 1.96 -1.62 13.01
C VAL A 56 3.11 -1.15 13.91
N ALA A 57 4.34 -1.08 13.39
CA ALA A 57 5.52 -0.78 14.21
C ALA A 57 5.76 0.72 14.45
N ASN A 58 5.08 1.58 13.69
CA ASN A 58 5.20 3.03 13.71
C ASN A 58 3.82 3.68 13.86
N ASP A 59 3.75 5.00 13.67
CA ASP A 59 2.55 5.81 13.87
C ASP A 59 1.44 5.51 12.85
N ILE A 60 0.18 5.78 13.23
CA ILE A 60 -0.97 5.80 12.33
C ILE A 60 -1.55 7.21 12.34
N GLU A 61 -1.69 7.83 11.17
CA GLU A 61 -2.33 9.13 10.98
C GLU A 61 -3.51 8.98 10.00
N ALA A 62 -4.73 9.07 10.52
CA ALA A 62 -5.97 9.10 9.74
C ALA A 62 -6.52 10.52 9.72
N GLU A 63 -6.73 11.09 8.53
CA GLU A 63 -7.33 12.43 8.38
C GLU A 63 -8.83 12.43 8.70
N GLY A 64 -9.50 11.30 8.47
CA GLY A 64 -10.87 10.99 8.89
C GLY A 64 -10.89 9.93 9.99
N ASP A 65 -11.62 8.84 9.75
CA ASP A 65 -11.85 7.76 10.72
C ASP A 65 -10.67 6.77 10.81
N CYS A 66 -10.43 6.26 12.03
CA CYS A 66 -9.48 5.16 12.27
C CYS A 66 -10.16 3.98 12.97
N ARG A 67 -10.01 2.78 12.41
CA ARG A 67 -10.53 1.54 12.99
C ARG A 67 -9.42 0.50 13.17
N LEU A 68 -9.15 0.14 14.41
CA LEU A 68 -8.25 -0.97 14.76
C LEU A 68 -9.10 -2.16 15.24
N ASP A 69 -9.08 -3.28 14.52
CA ASP A 69 -9.84 -4.47 14.89
C ASP A 69 -9.15 -5.26 16.03
N THR A 70 -9.80 -6.33 16.45
CA THR A 70 -9.47 -7.20 17.57
C THR A 70 -8.00 -7.68 17.52
N TRP A 71 -7.30 -7.59 18.65
CA TRP A 71 -5.90 -8.02 18.84
C TRP A 71 -4.84 -7.29 18.00
N CYS A 72 -5.11 -6.08 17.49
CA CYS A 72 -4.06 -5.28 16.85
C CYS A 72 -3.07 -4.71 17.87
N SER A 73 -1.82 -4.51 17.45
CA SER A 73 -0.84 -3.72 18.22
C SER A 73 -0.25 -2.61 17.36
N VAL A 74 -0.16 -1.40 17.93
CA VAL A 74 0.50 -0.23 17.34
C VAL A 74 1.63 0.18 18.27
N ASP A 75 2.87 0.09 17.78
CA ASP A 75 4.07 0.43 18.54
C ASP A 75 4.43 1.93 18.45
N GLY A 76 3.64 2.71 17.69
CA GLY A 76 3.65 4.18 17.64
C GLY A 76 2.40 4.84 18.24
N ASN A 77 2.19 6.11 17.87
CA ASN A 77 1.01 6.92 18.15
C ASN A 77 -0.14 6.58 17.19
N VAL A 78 -1.37 6.93 17.58
CA VAL A 78 -2.56 6.86 16.71
C VAL A 78 -3.22 8.23 16.73
N LEU A 79 -3.21 8.92 15.59
CA LEU A 79 -3.75 10.26 15.39
C LEU A 79 -4.96 10.16 14.45
N VAL A 80 -6.10 10.71 14.87
CA VAL A 80 -7.39 10.54 14.18
C VAL A 80 -8.11 11.89 14.07
N GLY A 81 -8.39 12.31 12.84
CA GLY A 81 -9.03 13.59 12.51
C GLY A 81 -10.56 13.58 12.66
N GLU A 82 -11.20 12.41 12.63
CA GLU A 82 -12.61 12.21 12.94
C GLU A 82 -12.79 11.15 14.06
N ASP A 83 -13.55 10.07 13.84
CA ASP A 83 -13.92 9.11 14.88
C ASP A 83 -12.96 7.90 14.95
N ALA A 84 -12.76 7.37 16.17
CA ALA A 84 -11.86 6.25 16.42
C ALA A 84 -12.59 5.03 16.99
N TYR A 85 -12.30 3.86 16.42
CA TYR A 85 -12.94 2.58 16.78
C TYR A 85 -11.88 1.54 17.14
N LEU A 86 -11.72 1.23 18.42
CA LEU A 86 -10.78 0.20 18.91
C LEU A 86 -11.52 -1.08 19.29
N GLY A 87 -11.17 -2.19 18.64
CA GLY A 87 -11.67 -3.54 18.93
C GLY A 87 -11.16 -4.10 20.27
N GLU A 88 -11.56 -5.33 20.61
CA GLU A 88 -11.08 -5.95 21.86
C GLU A 88 -9.56 -6.20 21.80
N ARG A 89 -8.87 -5.97 22.92
CA ARG A 89 -7.43 -6.28 23.09
C ARG A 89 -6.52 -5.61 22.09
N VAL A 90 -6.88 -4.40 21.64
CA VAL A 90 -5.96 -3.50 20.97
C VAL A 90 -4.93 -2.97 21.99
N THR A 91 -3.66 -2.97 21.61
CA THR A 91 -2.59 -2.28 22.34
C THR A 91 -2.04 -1.13 21.51
N VAL A 92 -1.98 0.07 22.09
CA VAL A 92 -1.25 1.22 21.54
C VAL A 92 -0.18 1.60 22.55
N THR A 93 1.09 1.58 22.16
CA THR A 93 2.18 1.95 23.09
C THR A 93 2.36 3.48 23.16
N GLY A 94 2.22 4.18 22.03
CA GLY A 94 2.22 5.63 21.97
C GLY A 94 0.93 6.26 22.50
N ARG A 95 0.68 7.51 22.10
CA ARG A 95 -0.53 8.25 22.46
C ARG A 95 -1.63 8.03 21.43
N LEU A 96 -2.87 7.95 21.90
CA LEU A 96 -4.06 8.02 21.05
C LEU A 96 -4.64 9.45 21.11
N MET A 97 -4.77 10.12 19.97
CA MET A 97 -5.41 11.43 19.86
C MET A 97 -6.57 11.36 18.87
N VAL A 98 -7.76 11.72 19.32
CA VAL A 98 -9.01 11.63 18.54
C VAL A 98 -9.73 12.97 18.56
N SER A 99 -10.04 13.49 17.37
CA SER A 99 -10.72 14.78 17.22
C SER A 99 -12.25 14.64 17.30
N GLY A 100 -12.80 13.47 16.98
CA GLY A 100 -14.20 13.09 17.16
C GLY A 100 -14.48 12.20 18.37
N ASP A 101 -15.45 11.30 18.21
CA ASP A 101 -15.89 10.30 19.18
C ASP A 101 -14.93 9.08 19.22
N LEU A 102 -14.89 8.38 20.36
CA LEU A 102 -14.00 7.23 20.59
C LEU A 102 -14.78 6.03 21.16
N ASP A 103 -15.03 5.03 20.32
CA ASP A 103 -15.60 3.73 20.71
C ASP A 103 -14.45 2.76 21.10
N ILE A 104 -14.47 2.24 22.34
CA ILE A 104 -13.40 1.38 22.89
C ILE A 104 -13.96 0.01 23.31
N GLY A 105 -13.39 -1.06 22.77
CA GLY A 105 -13.69 -2.44 23.13
C GLY A 105 -13.11 -2.91 24.48
N ASP A 106 -13.29 -4.19 24.77
CA ASP A 106 -12.83 -4.81 26.02
C ASP A 106 -11.30 -5.01 26.02
N ASP A 107 -10.67 -4.96 27.20
CA ASP A 107 -9.24 -5.23 27.42
C ASP A 107 -8.24 -4.35 26.60
N VAL A 108 -8.65 -3.17 26.12
CA VAL A 108 -7.76 -2.23 25.38
C VAL A 108 -6.71 -1.59 26.29
N THR A 109 -5.47 -1.49 25.80
CA THR A 109 -4.33 -0.88 26.50
C THR A 109 -3.76 0.28 25.69
N ILE A 110 -3.55 1.44 26.34
CA ILE A 110 -2.92 2.63 25.74
C ILE A 110 -1.86 3.12 26.74
N GLU A 111 -0.57 3.01 26.43
CA GLU A 111 0.50 3.15 27.44
C GLU A 111 0.85 4.61 27.76
N GLU A 112 1.02 5.48 26.75
CA GLU A 112 1.22 6.92 26.97
C GLU A 112 -0.09 7.70 27.23
N GLY A 113 -1.25 7.03 27.17
CA GLY A 113 -2.57 7.61 27.42
C GLY A 113 -3.27 8.12 26.17
N PHE A 114 -4.49 8.64 26.36
CA PHE A 114 -5.36 9.05 25.26
C PHE A 114 -6.08 10.39 25.51
N GLU A 115 -6.37 11.11 24.43
CA GLU A 115 -7.16 12.33 24.39
C GLU A 115 -8.24 12.18 23.31
N ALA A 116 -9.49 12.49 23.65
CA ALA A 116 -10.62 12.49 22.71
C ALA A 116 -11.46 13.75 22.94
N ASN A 117 -11.78 14.47 21.87
CA ASN A 117 -12.57 15.70 21.95
C ASN A 117 -14.09 15.46 21.93
N GLY A 118 -14.54 14.31 21.42
CA GLY A 118 -15.92 13.85 21.43
C GLY A 118 -16.30 12.96 22.61
N TRP A 119 -17.28 12.08 22.40
CA TRP A 119 -17.78 11.13 23.37
C TRP A 119 -16.93 9.86 23.40
N ILE A 120 -16.46 9.49 24.59
CA ILE A 120 -15.81 8.19 24.82
C ILE A 120 -16.87 7.18 25.24
N VAL A 121 -17.01 6.09 24.50
CA VAL A 121 -18.00 5.04 24.76
C VAL A 121 -17.34 3.66 24.80
N ILE A 122 -17.49 2.96 25.93
CA ILE A 122 -16.87 1.65 26.14
C ILE A 122 -17.87 0.54 25.75
N ARG A 123 -17.70 -0.01 24.56
CA ARG A 123 -18.45 -1.12 23.95
C ARG A 123 -17.55 -1.76 22.89
N ASN A 124 -17.58 -3.09 22.72
CA ASN A 124 -16.97 -3.71 21.54
C ASN A 124 -17.69 -3.20 20.26
N PRO A 125 -17.03 -2.43 19.37
CA PRO A 125 -17.66 -1.88 18.18
C PRO A 125 -17.97 -2.99 17.18
N VAL A 126 -19.24 -3.13 16.79
CA VAL A 126 -19.66 -4.11 15.77
C VAL A 126 -18.80 -3.93 14.50
N PRO A 127 -18.26 -5.01 13.89
CA PRO A 127 -17.51 -4.91 12.65
C PRO A 127 -18.27 -4.13 11.58
N THR A 128 -17.63 -3.14 10.96
CA THR A 128 -18.28 -2.18 10.04
C THR A 128 -19.07 -2.88 8.92
N ILE A 129 -18.50 -3.94 8.34
CA ILE A 129 -19.19 -4.76 7.32
C ILE A 129 -20.47 -5.43 7.82
N VAL A 130 -20.52 -5.82 9.11
CA VAL A 130 -21.72 -6.39 9.75
C VAL A 130 -22.74 -5.29 10.02
N PHE A 131 -22.32 -4.09 10.42
CA PHE A 131 -23.21 -2.94 10.58
C PHE A 131 -23.89 -2.56 9.25
N TYR A 132 -23.12 -2.33 8.18
CA TYR A 132 -23.68 -2.02 6.85
C TYR A 132 -24.55 -3.16 6.32
N PHE A 133 -24.13 -4.42 6.47
CA PHE A 133 -24.96 -5.56 6.10
C PHE A 133 -26.30 -5.60 6.85
N ILE A 134 -26.32 -5.26 8.16
CA ILE A 134 -27.55 -5.19 8.96
C ILE A 134 -28.44 -4.04 8.49
N VAL A 135 -27.90 -2.84 8.24
CA VAL A 135 -28.67 -1.67 7.78
C VAL A 135 -29.27 -1.93 6.40
N LEU A 136 -28.44 -2.35 5.44
CA LEU A 136 -28.88 -2.66 4.08
C LEU A 136 -29.93 -3.80 4.07
N SER A 137 -29.72 -4.86 4.87
CA SER A 137 -30.70 -5.94 5.06
C SER A 137 -32.01 -5.45 5.69
N GLN A 138 -32.00 -4.40 6.51
CA GLN A 138 -33.22 -3.82 7.08
C GLN A 138 -33.97 -2.99 6.04
N LEU A 139 -33.30 -2.10 5.30
CA LEU A 139 -33.90 -1.27 4.26
C LEU A 139 -34.56 -2.13 3.16
N LEU A 140 -33.81 -3.12 2.63
CA LEU A 140 -34.33 -4.09 1.65
C LEU A 140 -35.51 -4.92 2.18
N ARG A 141 -35.56 -5.21 3.48
CA ARG A 141 -36.64 -5.97 4.11
C ARG A 141 -37.89 -5.14 4.40
N VAL A 142 -37.72 -3.84 4.66
CA VAL A 142 -38.82 -2.86 4.78
C VAL A 142 -39.35 -2.47 3.39
N GLY A 143 -38.52 -2.61 2.35
CA GLY A 143 -38.85 -2.27 0.96
C GLY A 143 -38.47 -0.83 0.58
N GLU A 144 -37.64 -0.17 1.39
CA GLU A 144 -37.05 1.13 1.09
C GLU A 144 -35.81 0.91 0.21
N THR A 145 -36.04 0.57 -1.06
CA THR A 145 -34.97 0.41 -2.06
C THR A 145 -34.22 1.71 -2.27
N ASP A 146 -34.92 2.83 -2.36
CA ASP A 146 -34.31 4.12 -2.68
C ASP A 146 -33.28 4.55 -1.61
N ALA A 147 -33.55 4.27 -0.33
CA ALA A 147 -32.61 4.53 0.77
C ALA A 147 -31.51 3.45 0.90
N ALA A 148 -31.75 2.23 0.40
CA ALA A 148 -30.73 1.19 0.31
C ALA A 148 -29.74 1.48 -0.83
N ASP A 149 -30.25 1.98 -1.95
CA ASP A 149 -29.49 2.44 -3.10
C ASP A 149 -28.72 3.71 -2.73
N GLU A 150 -29.35 4.71 -2.07
CA GLU A 150 -28.66 5.92 -1.55
C GLU A 150 -27.56 5.56 -0.53
N LEU A 151 -27.76 4.55 0.33
CA LEU A 151 -26.71 4.07 1.24
C LEU A 151 -25.59 3.34 0.49
N ALA A 152 -25.90 2.55 -0.54
CA ALA A 152 -24.90 1.87 -1.35
C ALA A 152 -24.12 2.85 -2.24
N GLU A 153 -24.78 3.90 -2.73
CA GLU A 153 -24.23 5.00 -3.51
C GLU A 153 -23.37 5.89 -2.60
N ALA A 154 -23.81 6.25 -1.38
CA ALA A 154 -22.97 6.96 -0.40
C ALA A 154 -21.76 6.14 0.10
N LEU A 155 -21.81 4.81 0.01
CA LEU A 155 -20.66 3.92 0.25
C LEU A 155 -19.73 3.78 -0.97
N ALA A 156 -20.11 4.32 -2.13
CA ALA A 156 -19.35 4.30 -3.39
C ALA A 156 -18.87 5.70 -3.82
N ASP A 157 -19.66 6.74 -3.55
CA ASP A 157 -19.52 8.13 -3.99
C ASP A 157 -19.14 9.05 -2.82
N GLY A 158 -18.17 8.64 -1.99
CA GLY A 158 -17.42 9.62 -1.20
C GLY A 158 -16.66 10.53 -2.17
N ASP A 159 -16.84 11.86 -2.05
CA ASP A 159 -16.25 12.85 -2.96
C ASP A 159 -14.75 12.56 -3.21
N ASP A 160 -14.39 12.53 -4.50
CA ASP A 160 -13.21 11.85 -5.05
C ASP A 160 -13.12 10.35 -4.68
N VAL A 161 -13.51 9.49 -5.64
CA VAL A 161 -13.21 8.05 -5.62
C VAL A 161 -11.71 7.85 -5.82
N ARG A 162 -10.95 7.99 -4.73
CA ARG A 162 -9.54 7.60 -4.62
C ARG A 162 -9.51 6.10 -4.39
N ASP A 163 -8.81 5.37 -5.26
CA ASP A 163 -8.56 3.95 -5.03
C ASP A 163 -7.84 3.77 -3.68
N PRO A 164 -8.26 2.81 -2.84
CA PRO A 164 -7.65 2.59 -1.53
C PRO A 164 -6.33 1.82 -1.64
N LEU A 165 -5.43 2.04 -0.67
CA LEU A 165 -4.31 1.12 -0.43
C LEU A 165 -4.86 -0.17 0.21
N LEU A 166 -4.83 -1.25 -0.55
CA LEU A 166 -5.24 -2.57 -0.13
C LEU A 166 -4.00 -3.40 0.23
N ILE A 167 -3.77 -3.66 1.51
CA ILE A 167 -2.74 -4.61 1.97
C ILE A 167 -3.43 -5.94 2.29
N PRO A 168 -3.09 -7.06 1.61
CA PRO A 168 -3.77 -8.33 1.80
C PRO A 168 -3.45 -8.96 3.16
N ARG A 169 -4.16 -10.03 3.50
CA ARG A 169 -3.92 -10.80 4.74
C ARG A 169 -2.54 -11.47 4.72
N SER A 170 -1.90 -11.51 5.89
CA SER A 170 -0.57 -12.10 6.07
C SER A 170 0.49 -11.51 5.14
N ALA A 171 0.42 -10.19 4.91
CA ALA A 171 1.46 -9.40 4.28
C ALA A 171 2.55 -9.00 5.29
N GLU A 172 3.77 -8.81 4.81
CA GLU A 172 4.86 -8.16 5.55
C GLU A 172 5.28 -6.93 4.74
N ILE A 173 5.07 -5.73 5.28
CA ILE A 173 5.34 -4.47 4.59
C ILE A 173 6.38 -3.68 5.40
N SER A 174 7.58 -3.49 4.84
CA SER A 174 8.64 -2.68 5.43
C SER A 174 9.41 -1.88 4.38
N ASP A 175 10.26 -0.94 4.82
CA ASP A 175 11.17 -0.18 3.95
C ASP A 175 12.10 -1.10 3.13
N ASP A 176 12.53 -2.24 3.69
CA ASP A 176 13.33 -3.25 2.97
C ASP A 176 12.52 -4.02 1.92
N ALA A 177 11.28 -4.39 2.21
CA ALA A 177 10.49 -5.28 1.37
C ALA A 177 8.98 -5.27 1.62
N TRP A 178 8.24 -5.32 0.53
CA TRP A 178 6.79 -5.52 0.49
C TRP A 178 6.53 -6.96 0.06
N ARG A 179 6.28 -7.87 1.01
CA ARG A 179 6.10 -9.31 0.76
C ARG A 179 4.63 -9.70 0.89
N VAL A 180 4.06 -10.21 -0.21
CA VAL A 180 2.70 -10.73 -0.27
C VAL A 180 2.66 -12.09 -0.97
N SER A 181 1.66 -12.91 -0.61
CA SER A 181 1.45 -14.23 -1.23
C SER A 181 0.50 -14.19 -2.44
N THR A 182 -0.13 -13.04 -2.66
CA THR A 182 -1.15 -12.72 -3.66
C THR A 182 -0.53 -11.99 -4.86
N PRO A 183 -1.30 -11.66 -5.92
CA PRO A 183 -0.92 -10.63 -6.87
C PRO A 183 -0.63 -9.28 -6.18
N ALA A 184 0.15 -8.45 -6.86
CA ALA A 184 0.37 -7.05 -6.51
C ALA A 184 0.19 -6.16 -7.74
N THR A 185 -0.59 -5.10 -7.58
CA THR A 185 -0.83 -4.04 -8.57
C THR A 185 -0.38 -2.72 -7.96
N VAL A 186 0.45 -1.97 -8.69
CA VAL A 186 0.82 -0.59 -8.40
C VAL A 186 0.22 0.27 -9.50
N GLY A 187 -0.46 1.36 -9.12
CA GLY A 187 -0.99 2.37 -10.02
C GLY A 187 0.11 3.20 -10.71
N ASP A 188 -0.19 4.45 -10.97
CA ASP A 188 0.67 5.40 -11.70
C ASP A 188 1.26 6.46 -10.77
N ASP A 189 2.36 7.10 -11.17
CA ASP A 189 2.99 8.19 -10.40
C ASP A 189 3.40 7.84 -8.95
N CYS A 190 3.49 6.56 -8.58
CA CYS A 190 3.89 6.14 -7.25
C CYS A 190 5.41 6.22 -7.08
N ARG A 191 5.83 6.57 -5.86
CA ARG A 191 7.22 6.51 -5.41
C ARG A 191 7.34 5.48 -4.30
N LEU A 192 7.90 4.32 -4.60
CA LEU A 192 7.97 3.20 -3.66
C LEU A 192 9.40 2.89 -3.25
N HIS A 193 9.59 2.61 -1.96
CA HIS A 193 10.84 2.10 -1.42
C HIS A 193 10.67 0.61 -1.06
N GLY A 194 11.77 -0.14 -1.19
CA GLY A 194 11.82 -1.55 -0.82
C GLY A 194 11.53 -2.53 -1.95
N ASN A 195 11.83 -3.80 -1.68
CA ASN A 195 11.73 -4.89 -2.66
C ASN A 195 10.32 -5.49 -2.70
N LEU A 196 9.60 -5.31 -3.81
CA LEU A 196 8.28 -5.89 -4.00
C LEU A 196 8.36 -7.39 -4.35
N ARG A 197 7.86 -8.25 -3.46
CA ARG A 197 7.83 -9.72 -3.61
C ARG A 197 6.37 -10.22 -3.60
N ALA A 198 5.87 -10.73 -4.74
CA ALA A 198 4.46 -11.12 -4.90
C ALA A 198 4.28 -12.41 -5.72
N ALA A 199 3.03 -12.86 -5.91
CA ALA A 199 2.71 -13.95 -6.84
C ALA A 199 2.96 -13.50 -8.29
N SER A 200 2.30 -12.42 -8.71
CA SER A 200 2.53 -11.65 -9.94
C SER A 200 2.59 -10.16 -9.59
N ILE A 201 3.26 -9.35 -10.42
CA ILE A 201 3.41 -7.91 -10.21
C ILE A 201 2.96 -7.16 -11.47
N ARG A 202 2.10 -6.16 -11.33
CA ARG A 202 1.92 -5.10 -12.34
C ARG A 202 2.31 -3.77 -11.71
N VAL A 203 3.16 -3.02 -12.39
CA VAL A 203 3.47 -1.63 -12.07
C VAL A 203 2.94 -0.79 -13.24
N GLY A 204 2.16 0.24 -12.95
CA GLY A 204 1.63 1.18 -13.94
C GLY A 204 2.68 2.12 -14.52
N GLU A 205 2.24 3.29 -14.96
CA GLU A 205 3.05 4.27 -15.67
C GLU A 205 3.75 5.28 -14.75
N ARG A 206 4.90 5.79 -15.19
CA ARG A 206 5.62 6.93 -14.57
C ARG A 206 5.98 6.72 -13.08
N ASN A 207 6.10 5.47 -12.63
CA ASN A 207 6.47 5.13 -11.26
C ASN A 207 7.99 5.21 -11.03
N GLU A 208 8.42 5.44 -9.80
CA GLU A 208 9.82 5.27 -9.37
C GLU A 208 9.91 4.27 -8.21
N VAL A 209 10.53 3.11 -8.46
CA VAL A 209 10.67 2.02 -7.48
C VAL A 209 12.14 1.88 -7.06
N PHE A 210 12.43 2.30 -5.83
CA PHE A 210 13.71 2.18 -5.15
C PHE A 210 13.88 0.78 -4.53
N GLY A 211 13.86 -0.24 -5.39
CA GLY A 211 13.99 -1.64 -4.99
C GLY A 211 13.88 -2.59 -6.17
N SER A 212 13.95 -3.89 -5.88
CA SER A 212 13.83 -4.97 -6.88
C SER A 212 12.42 -5.55 -6.93
N LEU A 213 11.97 -5.93 -8.12
CA LEU A 213 10.70 -6.63 -8.35
C LEU A 213 10.94 -8.14 -8.45
N ARG A 214 10.23 -8.94 -7.63
CA ARG A 214 10.33 -10.40 -7.64
C ARG A 214 8.97 -11.08 -7.62
N ALA A 215 8.57 -11.66 -8.75
CA ALA A 215 7.35 -12.45 -8.85
C ALA A 215 7.63 -13.97 -8.95
N ARG A 216 6.62 -14.77 -8.63
CA ARG A 216 6.61 -16.22 -8.95
C ARG A 216 6.24 -16.42 -10.42
N GLU A 217 5.19 -15.71 -10.83
CA GLU A 217 4.56 -15.69 -12.14
C GLU A 217 5.08 -14.47 -12.94
N ASP A 218 4.19 -13.67 -13.53
CA ASP A 218 4.53 -12.58 -14.45
C ASP A 218 4.88 -11.26 -13.72
N VAL A 219 5.70 -10.42 -14.36
CA VAL A 219 5.92 -9.02 -14.01
C VAL A 219 5.63 -8.15 -15.23
N THR A 220 4.83 -7.10 -15.06
CA THR A 220 4.68 -6.01 -16.03
C THR A 220 5.21 -4.71 -15.42
N VAL A 221 6.07 -4.02 -16.17
CA VAL A 221 6.56 -2.67 -15.86
C VAL A 221 6.01 -1.72 -16.92
N GLY A 222 5.08 -0.85 -16.53
CA GLY A 222 4.38 0.09 -17.40
C GLY A 222 5.27 1.21 -17.96
N ALA A 223 4.72 1.98 -18.89
CA ALA A 223 5.44 3.01 -19.62
C ALA A 223 6.09 4.07 -18.71
N GLU A 224 7.28 4.56 -19.12
CA GLU A 224 8.05 5.61 -18.41
C GLU A 224 8.45 5.29 -16.94
N THR A 225 8.14 4.11 -16.42
CA THR A 225 8.49 3.68 -15.05
C THR A 225 9.98 3.36 -14.90
N ILE A 226 10.57 3.79 -13.78
CA ILE A 226 11.97 3.54 -13.41
C ILE A 226 12.03 2.52 -12.27
N ILE A 227 12.70 1.39 -12.52
CA ILE A 227 13.02 0.37 -11.51
C ILE A 227 14.53 0.44 -11.23
N HIS A 228 14.90 0.81 -10.00
CA HIS A 228 16.31 0.95 -9.61
C HIS A 228 17.00 -0.40 -9.33
N GLY A 229 16.24 -1.42 -8.93
CA GLY A 229 16.75 -2.77 -8.66
C GLY A 229 16.56 -3.77 -9.81
N ASP A 230 16.67 -5.06 -9.47
CA ASP A 230 16.52 -6.18 -10.39
C ASP A 230 15.04 -6.51 -10.67
N VAL A 231 14.74 -7.10 -11.82
CA VAL A 231 13.41 -7.64 -12.15
C VAL A 231 13.50 -9.13 -12.43
N THR A 232 12.93 -9.95 -11.53
CA THR A 232 13.08 -11.42 -11.58
C THR A 232 11.75 -12.17 -11.48
N THR A 233 11.56 -13.17 -12.34
CA THR A 233 10.49 -14.17 -12.22
C THR A 233 11.03 -15.58 -11.98
N ARG A 234 10.27 -16.42 -11.26
CA ARG A 234 10.63 -17.83 -11.07
C ARG A 234 10.32 -18.68 -12.32
N GLY A 235 9.29 -18.31 -13.08
CA GLY A 235 8.98 -18.94 -14.37
C GLY A 235 8.03 -18.17 -15.30
N GLY A 236 7.44 -17.06 -14.88
CA GLY A 236 6.56 -16.25 -15.75
C GLY A 236 7.29 -15.29 -16.68
N THR A 237 6.50 -14.51 -17.41
CA THR A 237 6.92 -13.50 -18.38
C THR A 237 7.28 -12.20 -17.68
N VAL A 238 8.42 -11.60 -18.03
CA VAL A 238 8.66 -10.17 -17.75
C VAL A 238 8.25 -9.37 -18.98
N THR A 239 7.42 -8.35 -18.79
CA THR A 239 7.04 -7.37 -19.82
C THR A 239 7.55 -6.00 -19.41
N VAL A 240 8.38 -5.38 -20.24
CA VAL A 240 8.90 -4.01 -20.05
C VAL A 240 8.34 -3.13 -21.15
N GLU A 241 7.48 -2.17 -20.80
CA GLU A 241 6.78 -1.30 -21.75
C GLU A 241 7.64 -0.12 -22.25
N ALA A 242 7.10 0.64 -23.19
CA ALA A 242 7.83 1.68 -23.90
C ALA A 242 8.32 2.78 -22.94
N GLY A 243 9.58 3.20 -23.08
CA GLY A 243 10.19 4.22 -22.23
C GLY A 243 10.48 3.79 -20.78
N ALA A 244 10.09 2.58 -20.34
CA ALA A 244 10.41 2.06 -19.02
C ALA A 244 11.92 1.78 -18.90
N ARG A 245 12.48 1.97 -17.70
CA ARG A 245 13.92 1.93 -17.44
C ARG A 245 14.24 1.02 -16.25
N VAL A 246 14.91 -0.10 -16.50
CA VAL A 246 15.39 -1.01 -15.45
C VAL A 246 16.90 -0.86 -15.31
N LEU A 247 17.35 -0.45 -14.13
CA LEU A 247 18.77 -0.20 -13.86
C LEU A 247 19.52 -1.50 -13.47
N GLY A 248 18.82 -2.47 -12.85
CA GLY A 248 19.37 -3.78 -12.46
C GLY A 248 19.32 -4.86 -13.55
N ASP A 249 19.62 -6.10 -13.14
CA ASP A 249 19.53 -7.32 -13.96
C ASP A 249 18.05 -7.71 -14.20
N VAL A 250 17.74 -8.25 -15.39
CA VAL A 250 16.41 -8.79 -15.72
C VAL A 250 16.52 -10.30 -15.95
N SER A 251 15.80 -11.09 -15.16
CA SER A 251 15.87 -12.56 -15.16
C SER A 251 14.48 -13.20 -15.21
N ALA A 252 14.10 -13.72 -16.39
CA ALA A 252 12.74 -14.18 -16.65
C ALA A 252 12.62 -15.64 -17.12
N GLY A 253 11.39 -16.16 -17.14
CA GLY A 253 11.00 -17.30 -17.96
C GLY A 253 11.05 -16.90 -19.43
N ASP A 254 10.03 -16.20 -19.87
CA ASP A 254 9.95 -15.50 -21.16
C ASP A 254 10.14 -13.99 -20.95
N LEU A 255 10.59 -13.26 -21.97
CA LEU A 255 10.78 -11.81 -21.89
C LEU A 255 10.15 -11.09 -23.08
N VAL A 256 9.38 -10.05 -22.80
CA VAL A 256 8.79 -9.13 -23.78
C VAL A 256 9.33 -7.73 -23.49
N VAL A 257 9.96 -7.10 -24.47
CA VAL A 257 10.49 -5.74 -24.38
C VAL A 257 9.87 -4.91 -25.49
N TYR A 258 9.23 -3.80 -25.14
CA TYR A 258 8.72 -2.83 -26.10
C TYR A 258 9.83 -1.87 -26.56
N ASP A 259 9.64 -1.26 -27.72
CA ASP A 259 10.59 -0.27 -28.24
C ASP A 259 10.70 0.95 -27.31
N GLY A 260 11.90 1.52 -27.23
CA GLY A 260 12.23 2.61 -26.30
C GLY A 260 12.43 2.19 -24.83
N ALA A 261 12.24 0.92 -24.46
CA ALA A 261 12.60 0.43 -23.12
C ALA A 261 14.14 0.37 -22.94
N GLU A 262 14.63 0.78 -21.77
CA GLU A 262 16.05 0.72 -21.39
C GLU A 262 16.28 -0.33 -20.30
N ILE A 263 17.21 -1.26 -20.51
CA ILE A 263 17.68 -2.20 -19.48
C ILE A 263 19.20 -2.06 -19.40
N GLN A 264 19.71 -1.60 -18.25
CA GLN A 264 21.15 -1.32 -18.08
C GLN A 264 21.95 -2.53 -17.58
N GLY A 265 21.32 -3.43 -16.81
CA GLY A 265 21.94 -4.66 -16.31
C GLY A 265 21.94 -5.83 -17.31
N THR A 266 22.23 -7.02 -16.78
CA THR A 266 22.27 -8.27 -17.55
C THR A 266 20.86 -8.78 -17.80
N LEU A 267 20.56 -9.07 -19.07
CA LEU A 267 19.29 -9.61 -19.51
C LEU A 267 19.39 -11.13 -19.72
N ARG A 268 18.56 -11.91 -19.00
CA ARG A 268 18.50 -13.38 -19.05
C ARG A 268 17.05 -13.85 -19.17
N ALA A 269 16.75 -14.64 -20.20
CA ALA A 269 15.49 -15.39 -20.29
C ALA A 269 15.81 -16.87 -20.52
N ARG A 270 14.94 -17.76 -20.00
CA ARG A 270 15.07 -19.22 -20.18
C ARG A 270 14.33 -19.73 -21.42
N GLY A 271 13.29 -19.03 -21.84
CA GLY A 271 12.42 -19.35 -22.97
C GLY A 271 12.57 -18.35 -24.13
N GLU A 272 11.46 -17.80 -24.59
CA GLU A 272 11.39 -16.87 -25.71
C GLU A 272 11.71 -15.42 -25.29
N MET A 273 12.44 -14.71 -26.13
CA MET A 273 12.58 -13.24 -26.07
C MET A 273 11.85 -12.63 -27.26
N LYS A 274 10.99 -11.64 -27.01
CA LYS A 274 10.23 -10.90 -28.03
C LYS A 274 10.51 -9.41 -27.88
N LEU A 275 10.91 -8.78 -28.98
CA LEU A 275 10.99 -7.33 -29.11
C LEU A 275 9.73 -6.85 -29.85
N ILE A 276 8.92 -6.01 -29.22
CA ILE A 276 7.72 -5.43 -29.82
C ILE A 276 8.06 -4.02 -30.28
N GLN A 277 8.14 -3.84 -31.60
CA GLN A 277 8.34 -2.52 -32.18
C GLN A 277 7.02 -1.76 -32.19
N ALA A 278 7.02 -0.54 -31.64
CA ALA A 278 5.95 0.40 -31.91
C ALA A 278 5.96 0.67 -33.42
N THR A 279 4.88 0.29 -34.11
CA THR A 279 4.65 0.85 -35.43
C THR A 279 4.20 2.27 -35.17
N GLU A 280 5.00 3.26 -35.57
CA GLU A 280 4.56 4.65 -35.60
C GLU A 280 3.26 4.70 -36.43
N ASP A 281 2.12 4.89 -35.78
CA ASP A 281 0.90 5.27 -36.48
C ASP A 281 1.14 6.68 -37.00
N GLU A 282 1.61 6.76 -38.26
CA GLU A 282 1.66 7.99 -39.04
C GLU A 282 0.25 8.56 -39.08
N GLY A 283 -0.07 9.44 -38.13
CA GLY A 283 -1.38 10.05 -38.03
C GLY A 283 -1.71 10.77 -39.34
N GLU A 284 -2.60 10.17 -40.13
CA GLU A 284 -3.00 10.70 -41.43
C GLU A 284 -3.53 12.13 -41.25
N THR A 285 -2.73 13.10 -41.65
CA THR A 285 -3.15 14.50 -41.75
C THR A 285 -4.13 14.63 -42.91
N ASP A 286 -5.40 14.35 -42.65
CA ASP A 286 -6.50 14.47 -43.60
C ASP A 286 -6.80 15.94 -43.90
N GLU A 287 -5.91 16.60 -44.65
CA GLU A 287 -6.23 17.84 -45.36
C GLU A 287 -7.20 17.54 -46.52
N ALA A 288 -8.50 17.59 -46.21
CA ALA A 288 -9.57 17.59 -47.22
C ALA A 288 -10.12 19.01 -47.46
N GLY A 289 -9.52 19.74 -48.40
CA GLY A 289 -9.95 21.08 -48.79
C GLY A 289 -11.18 21.12 -49.72
N GLU A 290 -12.05 22.13 -49.49
CA GLU A 290 -13.06 22.78 -50.37
C GLU A 290 -13.96 21.91 -51.31
N ALA A 291 -15.28 22.11 -51.46
CA ALA A 291 -16.05 23.34 -51.67
C ALA A 291 -17.57 23.03 -51.73
N GLY A 292 -18.50 24.00 -51.51
CA GLY A 292 -19.93 23.67 -51.80
C GLY A 292 -21.15 24.57 -51.50
N ALA A 293 -21.04 25.85 -51.15
CA ALA A 293 -22.08 26.92 -51.29
C ALA A 293 -23.59 26.77 -50.87
N GLY A 294 -24.06 27.72 -50.04
CA GLY A 294 -25.44 28.29 -50.04
C GLY A 294 -26.48 27.65 -49.08
N GLU A 295 -27.38 28.38 -48.38
CA GLU A 295 -27.65 29.83 -48.27
C GLU A 295 -28.25 30.20 -46.88
N ALA A 296 -28.08 31.48 -46.50
CA ALA A 296 -28.99 32.36 -45.74
C ALA A 296 -29.63 31.94 -44.40
N GLY A 297 -29.38 32.77 -43.36
CA GLY A 297 -30.15 32.83 -42.11
C GLY A 297 -29.66 33.98 -41.23
N GLU A 298 -30.35 35.13 -41.27
CA GLU A 298 -29.95 36.35 -40.53
C GLU A 298 -30.29 36.28 -39.03
N SER A 299 -29.33 36.64 -38.17
CA SER A 299 -29.66 37.45 -36.98
C SER A 299 -28.43 38.25 -36.53
N ASN A 300 -28.54 39.57 -36.67
CA ASN A 300 -27.57 40.56 -36.24
C ASN A 300 -27.78 40.91 -34.76
N GLU A 301 -26.74 40.86 -33.94
CA GLU A 301 -26.57 41.86 -32.90
C GLU A 301 -25.09 42.06 -32.57
N ALA A 302 -24.66 43.33 -32.57
CA ALA A 302 -23.28 43.73 -32.38
C ALA A 302 -23.12 44.41 -31.02
N ASN A 303 -22.02 44.11 -30.33
CA ASN A 303 -21.34 45.14 -29.55
C ASN A 303 -19.83 44.91 -29.60
N ALA A 304 -19.09 45.97 -29.92
CA ALA A 304 -17.64 45.91 -30.10
C ALA A 304 -17.00 47.20 -29.59
N GLY A 305 -15.94 47.04 -28.79
CA GLY A 305 -15.11 48.13 -28.31
C GLY A 305 -15.65 48.88 -27.08
N GLN A 306 -14.81 49.47 -26.24
CA GLN A 306 -13.34 49.51 -26.33
C GLN A 306 -12.69 49.77 -24.96
N SER A 307 -11.40 49.47 -24.91
CA SER A 307 -10.40 49.82 -23.90
C SER A 307 -10.56 51.20 -23.24
N ASP A 308 -10.08 51.32 -22.00
CA ASP A 308 -9.08 52.33 -21.63
C ASP A 308 -8.40 51.93 -20.29
N GLU A 309 -7.06 51.80 -20.30
CA GLU A 309 -6.23 52.00 -19.10
C GLU A 309 -5.99 53.50 -18.93
N PRO A 310 -5.71 53.99 -17.70
CA PRO A 310 -4.31 54.06 -17.28
C PRO A 310 -4.07 53.63 -15.82
N GLY A 311 -2.83 53.28 -15.49
CA GLY A 311 -2.41 53.02 -14.11
C GLY A 311 -2.04 54.29 -13.34
N ASP A 312 -1.63 54.09 -12.10
CA ASP A 312 -0.77 55.01 -11.36
C ASP A 312 0.25 54.21 -10.54
N GLU A 313 1.48 54.69 -10.50
CA GLU A 313 2.57 54.19 -9.67
C GLU A 313 2.45 54.81 -8.28
N GLU A 314 2.71 54.06 -7.21
CA GLU A 314 3.35 54.63 -6.01
C GLU A 314 4.31 53.59 -5.42
N ALA A 315 5.56 54.00 -5.29
CA ALA A 315 6.56 53.36 -4.46
C ALA A 315 7.06 54.40 -3.48
N ASP A 316 7.18 54.06 -2.20
CA ASP A 316 8.06 54.81 -1.31
C ASP A 316 8.85 53.84 -0.43
N ASP A 317 10.11 54.20 -0.26
CA ASP A 317 11.08 53.48 0.55
C ASP A 317 10.78 53.67 2.04
N THR A 318 11.29 52.77 2.87
CA THR A 318 11.95 53.27 4.09
C THR A 318 13.16 52.42 4.42
N ASP A 319 14.31 53.01 4.12
CA ASP A 319 15.65 52.49 4.31
C ASP A 319 16.10 52.56 5.79
N ALA A 320 17.22 51.89 6.09
CA ALA A 320 18.13 52.12 7.22
C ALA A 320 17.68 51.71 8.65
N GLU A 321 18.55 51.21 9.53
CA GLU A 321 19.95 50.73 9.40
C GLU A 321 20.39 50.01 10.71
N ASN A 322 21.41 49.15 10.60
CA ASN A 322 22.53 48.87 11.54
C ASN A 322 22.32 48.56 13.05
N GLY A 323 23.23 47.72 13.58
CA GLY A 323 23.56 47.66 15.00
C GLY A 323 23.83 46.26 15.59
N GLU A 324 24.60 45.42 14.90
CA GLU A 324 25.96 45.03 15.33
C GLU A 324 26.17 44.58 16.79
N THR A 325 26.51 43.30 16.92
CA THR A 325 27.72 42.80 17.62
C THR A 325 27.88 42.99 19.14
N SER A 326 27.92 41.87 19.87
CA SER A 326 29.01 41.64 20.83
C SER A 326 29.37 40.15 20.97
N LYS A 327 30.61 39.89 21.41
CA LYS A 327 31.36 38.63 21.28
C LYS A 327 31.93 38.17 22.63
N ASN A 328 32.44 36.93 22.66
CA ASN A 328 33.28 36.28 23.70
C ASN A 328 32.54 35.82 24.98
N GLY A 329 32.94 34.73 25.65
CA GLY A 329 34.01 33.73 25.44
C GLY A 329 33.75 32.48 26.33
N GLU A 330 34.26 31.28 26.01
CA GLU A 330 35.56 30.72 26.48
C GLU A 330 35.67 30.59 28.02
N THR A 331 36.05 29.47 28.68
CA THR A 331 36.49 28.08 28.36
C THR A 331 36.09 27.15 29.56
N ASP A 332 36.08 25.80 29.52
CA ASP A 332 37.17 24.81 29.79
C ASP A 332 36.47 23.46 30.20
N GLU A 333 37.04 22.25 30.29
CA GLU A 333 38.03 21.47 29.50
C GLU A 333 37.96 19.97 29.94
N SER A 334 38.64 19.03 29.26
CA SER A 334 38.90 17.60 29.60
C SER A 334 37.73 16.57 29.60
N GLY A 335 37.88 15.34 29.11
CA GLY A 335 38.97 14.66 28.36
C GLY A 335 38.44 13.32 27.78
N ALA A 336 38.74 12.94 26.53
CA ALA A 336 39.97 12.28 26.05
C ALA A 336 40.09 10.77 26.37
N ASP A 337 39.93 9.89 25.36
CA ASP A 337 41.01 9.00 24.87
C ASP A 337 40.71 8.47 23.44
N ALA A 338 41.75 8.03 22.72
CA ALA A 338 41.76 7.51 21.34
C ALA A 338 41.37 6.01 21.25
N GLY A 339 41.13 5.36 20.11
CA GLY A 339 41.19 5.74 18.68
C GLY A 339 41.87 4.63 17.83
N ARG A 340 41.42 4.38 16.59
CA ARG A 340 42.17 3.60 15.57
C ARG A 340 41.64 3.84 14.14
N GLU A 341 42.54 3.72 13.17
CA GLU A 341 42.35 3.87 11.71
C GLU A 341 41.67 2.64 11.04
N PRO A 342 41.21 2.75 9.78
CA PRO A 342 40.29 1.80 9.13
C PRO A 342 40.99 0.64 8.41
N ASP A 343 40.21 -0.40 8.10
CA ASP A 343 40.54 -1.46 7.15
C ASP A 343 39.48 -1.50 6.02
N ASP A 344 39.93 -1.72 4.78
CA ASP A 344 39.13 -1.78 3.55
C ASP A 344 38.49 -3.17 3.30
N ASP A 345 37.51 -3.19 2.38
CA ASP A 345 37.01 -4.32 1.57
C ASP A 345 36.59 -5.64 2.27
N ASP A 346 35.31 -6.00 2.10
CA ASP A 346 34.97 -7.21 1.33
C ASP A 346 33.52 -7.17 0.80
N HIS A 347 33.35 -7.53 -0.48
CA HIS A 347 32.04 -7.73 -1.12
C HIS A 347 31.59 -9.18 -0.83
N GLU A 348 30.53 -9.38 -0.05
CA GLU A 348 29.81 -10.66 -0.03
C GLU A 348 28.44 -10.52 -0.68
N SER A 349 28.13 -11.49 -1.56
CA SER A 349 26.88 -11.56 -2.31
C SER A 349 25.90 -12.48 -1.59
N ASP A 350 24.82 -11.92 -1.02
CA ASP A 350 23.81 -12.72 -0.34
C ASP A 350 22.98 -13.56 -1.32
N THR A 351 23.29 -14.86 -1.36
CA THR A 351 22.44 -15.86 -1.99
C THR A 351 21.28 -16.23 -1.07
N ASP A 352 20.18 -15.50 -1.19
CA ASP A 352 18.93 -15.71 -0.44
C ASP A 352 18.36 -17.12 -0.72
N ALA A 353 18.29 -17.97 0.31
CA ALA A 353 17.95 -19.38 0.19
C ALA A 353 16.44 -19.66 0.18
N ASP A 354 16.08 -20.60 -0.70
CA ASP A 354 14.91 -21.49 -0.72
C ASP A 354 13.73 -21.25 0.25
N PHE A 355 12.56 -20.98 -0.36
CA PHE A 355 11.27 -21.38 0.20
C PHE A 355 11.08 -22.89 -0.06
N ASP A 356 11.02 -23.69 1.00
CA ASP A 356 10.57 -25.09 0.93
C ASP A 356 9.04 -25.18 0.69
N ASP A 357 8.65 -26.11 -0.16
CA ASP A 357 7.25 -26.38 -0.55
C ASP A 357 6.88 -27.82 -0.16
N ASP A 358 6.30 -27.99 1.03
CA ASP A 358 5.91 -29.31 1.57
C ASP A 358 4.61 -29.81 0.91
N ALA A 359 4.79 -30.48 -0.23
CA ALA A 359 3.73 -31.16 -0.97
C ALA A 359 3.35 -32.50 -0.31
N ASP A 360 2.46 -32.46 0.68
CA ASP A 360 2.03 -33.64 1.43
C ASP A 360 1.11 -34.56 0.59
N ALA A 361 1.65 -35.72 0.17
CA ALA A 361 0.95 -36.70 -0.65
C ALA A 361 0.27 -37.77 0.22
N GLU A 362 -1.07 -37.77 0.29
CA GLU A 362 -1.81 -38.75 1.09
C GLU A 362 -1.53 -40.21 0.68
N ALA A 363 -0.93 -40.97 1.60
CA ALA A 363 -0.79 -42.41 1.51
C ALA A 363 -1.65 -43.11 2.57
N THR A 364 -2.75 -43.72 2.13
CA THR A 364 -3.69 -44.45 3.01
C THR A 364 -3.05 -45.66 3.71
N PRO A 365 -3.17 -45.82 5.04
CA PRO A 365 -2.65 -47.00 5.73
C PRO A 365 -3.65 -48.18 5.69
N THR A 366 -3.27 -49.27 5.02
CA THR A 366 -4.00 -50.55 5.09
C THR A 366 -3.77 -51.25 6.42
N VAL A 367 -4.84 -51.49 7.18
CA VAL A 367 -4.80 -52.32 8.39
C VAL A 367 -4.60 -53.79 8.03
N LYS A 368 -3.61 -54.44 8.65
CA LYS A 368 -3.45 -55.90 8.64
C LYS A 368 -3.32 -56.41 10.07
N ALA A 369 -4.20 -57.33 10.45
CA ALA A 369 -4.16 -57.99 11.75
C ALA A 369 -3.11 -59.10 11.77
N ASP A 370 -2.50 -59.32 12.93
CA ASP A 370 -1.87 -60.59 13.30
C ASP A 370 -2.14 -60.89 14.79
N ALA A 371 -2.02 -62.16 15.18
CA ALA A 371 -2.55 -62.71 16.42
C ALA A 371 -1.53 -63.52 17.23
N GLY A 372 -1.79 -63.67 18.54
CA GLY A 372 -1.01 -64.52 19.46
C GLY A 372 -0.29 -63.68 20.51
N SER A 373 -0.73 -63.57 21.77
CA SER A 373 -1.03 -64.59 22.80
C SER A 373 0.21 -65.04 23.59
N THR A 374 -0.02 -65.37 24.88
CA THR A 374 0.94 -65.81 25.92
C THR A 374 1.76 -64.67 26.55
N THR A 375 1.96 -64.55 27.88
CA THR A 375 1.58 -65.41 29.03
C THR A 375 1.25 -64.59 30.29
N ASP A 376 0.17 -64.99 30.98
CA ASP A 376 0.10 -65.42 32.40
C ASP A 376 0.57 -64.52 33.56
N GLY A 377 -0.09 -64.64 34.72
CA GLY A 377 0.40 -64.10 36.01
C GLY A 377 -0.58 -63.24 36.83
N THR A 378 -1.47 -63.89 37.58
CA THR A 378 -1.92 -63.56 38.97
C THR A 378 -1.50 -62.21 39.60
N GLY A 379 -2.34 -61.44 40.29
CA GLY A 379 -3.57 -61.77 41.00
C GLY A 379 -4.13 -60.55 41.77
N PRO A 380 -5.16 -60.71 42.63
CA PRO A 380 -6.09 -59.63 42.99
C PRO A 380 -5.89 -59.05 44.40
N GLU A 381 -6.52 -57.90 44.65
CA GLU A 381 -7.24 -57.48 45.87
C GLU A 381 -7.67 -56.00 45.68
N ASP A 382 -8.76 -55.43 46.21
CA ASP A 382 -10.11 -55.82 46.65
C ASP A 382 -10.76 -54.49 47.16
N ALA A 383 -12.03 -54.52 47.56
CA ALA A 383 -12.70 -53.59 48.46
C ALA A 383 -13.09 -52.16 47.98
N SER A 384 -14.41 -52.05 47.78
CA SER A 384 -15.33 -50.94 48.17
C SER A 384 -15.52 -49.74 47.23
#